data_AF-A0A3N5UH37-F1
#
_entry.id   AF-A0A3N5UH37-F1
#
_cell.length_a   1.000
_cell.length_b   1.000
_cell.length_c   1.000
_cell.angle_alpha   90.00
_cell.angle_beta   90.00
_cell.angle_gamma   90.00
#
_symmetry.space_group_name_H-M   'P 1'
#
loop_
_entity.id
_entity.type
_entity.pdbx_description
1 polymer ?
#
loop_
_entity_poly.entity_id
_entity_poly.type
_entity_poly.pdbx_seq_one_letter_code
_entity_poly.pdbx_strand_id
1 'polypeptide(L)'
;MVFRQCRNTVFPQVVNTPILHVMEDDVIKLLQMPLYGKSVSNLEARLGEILLKPLPPEVESMTVLCNSANSVLDNENEVIRPRDRRGRPGGLLRLNKNIPTVVVPDLHARMDFFYSAMMTPIFGTQTILELFAAKQLQMVCVGDAFHSEGHQARRWKLAFDEFQLKYQKHESMDCEMRDSMCLAEMIMEVKRAFPDHFHFLKGNHENILNENGSGNYPFRKFAYEGAMVLEYMKMFYGPIFLKLYAMFEKKLPLLAVGDNFMISHSEPETFFCTDDVVNFRSNQEVVYGLTWTDNGAAQPGSVMQMIMHYLSPETWNEAVYLGGHRPVANAYQTRADGRYLQIHNPQRFQVVILPCGRPADLTIDVINIPDRSMTVREKTRMAKR
;
A
#
# COMPACT_ATOMS: atom_id res chain seq x y z
N MET A 1 37.67 -38.31 -11.93
CA MET A 1 38.95 -37.68 -12.37
C MET A 1 38.86 -36.20 -12.04
N VAL A 2 39.90 -35.67 -11.41
CA VAL A 2 39.95 -34.51 -10.50
C VAL A 2 39.53 -33.17 -11.14
N PHE A 3 38.59 -32.44 -10.51
CA PHE A 3 38.44 -31.00 -10.69
C PHE A 3 39.26 -30.27 -9.62
N ARG A 4 40.22 -29.46 -10.07
CA ARG A 4 41.16 -28.69 -9.25
C ARG A 4 40.49 -27.45 -8.65
N GLN A 5 40.76 -27.24 -7.37
CA GLN A 5 40.63 -25.99 -6.63
C GLN A 5 41.48 -24.88 -7.25
N CYS A 6 40.92 -23.68 -7.39
CA CYS A 6 41.67 -22.43 -7.35
C CYS A 6 41.15 -21.60 -6.17
N ARG A 7 42.02 -21.42 -5.17
CA ARG A 7 41.87 -20.53 -4.03
C ARG A 7 42.49 -19.16 -4.33
N ASN A 8 42.05 -18.17 -3.55
CA ASN A 8 42.71 -16.92 -3.19
C ASN A 8 42.64 -15.75 -4.17
N THR A 9 41.58 -14.95 -4.03
CA THR A 9 41.65 -13.50 -4.20
C THR A 9 41.38 -12.83 -2.85
N VAL A 10 42.35 -12.02 -2.44
CA VAL A 10 42.39 -11.25 -1.20
C VAL A 10 41.42 -10.07 -1.32
N PHE A 11 40.46 -9.96 -0.40
CA PHE A 11 39.61 -8.79 -0.26
C PHE A 11 40.44 -7.62 0.32
N PRO A 12 40.45 -6.43 -0.31
CA PRO A 12 40.99 -5.25 0.35
C PRO A 12 40.05 -4.79 1.46
N GLN A 13 40.66 -4.50 2.62
CA GLN A 13 40.00 -3.95 3.80
C GLN A 13 39.25 -2.66 3.44
N VAL A 14 37.95 -2.64 3.75
CA VAL A 14 37.12 -1.43 3.68
C VAL A 14 37.61 -0.47 4.77
N VAL A 15 38.23 0.62 4.32
CA VAL A 15 38.62 1.73 5.18
C VAL A 15 37.35 2.46 5.63
N ASN A 16 37.10 2.44 6.94
CA ASN A 16 36.09 3.26 7.59
C ASN A 16 36.33 4.74 7.26
N THR A 17 35.49 5.31 6.41
CA THR A 17 35.43 6.77 6.22
C THR A 17 34.12 7.26 6.82
N PRO A 18 34.13 8.11 7.86
CA PRO A 18 32.92 8.66 8.43
C PRO A 18 32.37 9.74 7.49
N ILE A 19 31.40 9.38 6.65
CA ILE A 19 30.58 10.35 5.92
C ILE A 19 29.35 10.62 6.78
N LEU A 20 29.49 11.53 7.74
CA LEU A 20 28.39 12.11 8.50
C LEU A 20 28.91 13.39 9.11
N HIS A 21 28.84 14.49 8.34
CA HIS A 21 28.75 15.87 8.83
C HIS A 21 28.77 16.82 7.64
N VAL A 22 27.64 16.92 6.91
CA VAL A 22 27.07 18.20 6.43
C VAL A 22 25.59 17.91 6.10
N MET A 23 24.72 17.93 7.10
CA MET A 23 23.32 18.28 6.89
C MET A 23 23.06 19.43 7.85
N GLU A 24 22.93 20.62 7.28
CA GLU A 24 22.78 21.89 7.99
C GLU A 24 21.58 21.85 8.95
N ASP A 25 21.72 22.55 10.07
CA ASP A 25 20.76 22.63 11.19
C ASP A 25 19.34 23.06 10.77
N ASP A 26 19.18 23.64 9.57
CA ASP A 26 17.89 24.04 9.01
C ASP A 26 17.06 22.85 8.49
N VAL A 27 17.69 21.76 8.04
CA VAL A 27 16.97 20.53 7.66
C VAL A 27 16.46 19.80 8.91
N ILE A 28 17.23 19.84 10.00
CA ILE A 28 16.83 19.23 11.28
C ILE A 28 15.62 19.97 11.89
N LYS A 29 15.53 21.30 11.73
CA LYS A 29 14.33 22.07 12.12
C LYS A 29 13.09 21.74 11.29
N LEU A 30 13.24 21.47 9.99
CA LEU A 30 12.14 21.02 9.12
C LEU A 30 11.68 19.58 9.44
N LEU A 31 12.58 18.74 9.95
CA LEU A 31 12.31 17.33 10.29
C LEU A 31 11.62 17.13 11.66
N GLN A 32 11.48 18.19 12.48
CA GLN A 32 10.95 18.10 13.84
C GLN A 32 9.58 18.77 14.05
N MET A 33 8.88 19.21 13.00
CA MET A 33 7.54 19.76 13.17
C MET A 33 6.50 18.63 13.28
N PRO A 34 5.79 18.48 14.41
CA PRO A 34 4.63 17.61 14.48
C PRO A 34 3.52 18.25 13.64
N LEU A 35 3.19 17.68 12.48
CA LEU A 35 1.98 18.05 11.75
C LEU A 35 0.76 17.37 12.39
N TYR A 36 0.55 17.61 13.68
CA TYR A 36 -0.73 17.36 14.34
C TYR A 36 -1.58 18.63 14.16
N GLY A 37 -2.59 18.57 13.29
CA GLY A 37 -3.59 19.65 13.15
C GLY A 37 -3.74 20.31 11.79
N LYS A 38 -3.40 19.65 10.66
CA LYS A 38 -3.94 20.11 9.36
C LYS A 38 -5.47 20.00 9.44
N SER A 39 -6.20 21.07 9.17
CA SER A 39 -7.66 21.00 9.00
C SER A 39 -7.98 20.06 7.83
N VAL A 40 -9.16 19.42 7.87
CA VAL A 40 -9.64 18.56 6.77
C VAL A 40 -9.55 19.26 5.41
N SER A 41 -9.89 20.56 5.39
CA SER A 41 -9.78 21.41 4.19
C SER A 41 -8.36 21.51 3.64
N ASN A 42 -7.33 21.55 4.49
CA ASN A 42 -5.94 21.63 4.05
C ASN A 42 -5.47 20.30 3.46
N LEU A 43 -5.91 19.18 4.02
CA LEU A 43 -5.59 17.86 3.46
C LEU A 43 -6.31 17.64 2.14
N GLU A 44 -7.59 17.98 2.04
CA GLU A 44 -8.35 17.91 0.78
C GLU A 44 -7.67 18.72 -0.32
N ALA A 45 -7.30 19.98 -0.03
CA ALA A 45 -6.56 20.83 -0.97
C ALA A 45 -5.24 20.17 -1.39
N ARG A 46 -4.49 19.63 -0.41
CA ARG A 46 -3.23 18.93 -0.69
C ARG A 46 -3.40 17.72 -1.60
N LEU A 47 -4.41 16.88 -1.37
CA LEU A 47 -4.68 15.72 -2.24
C LEU A 47 -5.07 16.18 -3.65
N GLY A 48 -5.84 17.27 -3.77
CA GLY A 48 -6.16 17.89 -5.05
C GLY A 48 -4.93 18.42 -5.79
N GLU A 49 -3.99 19.04 -5.08
CA GLU A 49 -2.71 19.47 -5.66
C GLU A 49 -1.90 18.30 -6.21
N ILE A 50 -1.77 17.22 -5.42
CA ILE A 50 -1.02 16.02 -5.81
C ILE A 50 -1.65 15.39 -7.07
N LEU A 51 -2.99 15.29 -7.11
CA LEU A 51 -3.73 14.76 -8.27
C LEU A 51 -3.44 15.51 -9.57
N LEU A 52 -3.13 16.81 -9.47
CA LEU A 52 -2.89 17.70 -10.61
C LEU A 52 -1.42 17.82 -11.00
N LYS A 53 -0.49 17.19 -10.27
CA LYS A 53 0.93 17.24 -10.61
C LYS A 53 1.16 16.71 -12.04
N PRO A 54 1.91 17.43 -12.88
CA PRO A 54 2.18 16.99 -14.25
C PRO A 54 3.31 15.96 -14.34
N LEU A 55 4.19 15.93 -13.33
CA LEU A 55 5.44 15.17 -13.27
C LEU A 55 5.55 14.41 -11.95
N PRO A 56 6.44 13.40 -11.86
CA PRO A 56 6.78 12.76 -10.59
C PRO A 56 7.14 13.78 -9.49
N PRO A 57 6.87 13.47 -8.20
CA PRO A 57 7.17 14.38 -7.10
C PRO A 57 8.67 14.61 -6.96
N GLU A 58 9.05 15.83 -6.54
CA GLU A 58 10.44 16.18 -6.29
C GLU A 58 11.02 15.36 -5.13
N VAL A 59 12.27 14.92 -5.29
CA VAL A 59 12.97 14.00 -4.38
C VAL A 59 13.03 14.55 -2.97
N GLU A 60 13.32 15.84 -2.81
CA GLU A 60 13.43 16.52 -1.52
C GLU A 60 12.10 16.49 -0.78
N SER A 61 11.02 16.91 -1.45
CA SER A 61 9.67 16.92 -0.88
C SER A 61 9.20 15.52 -0.47
N MET A 62 9.47 14.53 -1.33
CA MET A 62 9.09 13.14 -1.10
C MET A 62 9.95 12.50 0.01
N THR A 63 11.23 12.88 0.13
CA THR A 63 12.12 12.42 1.19
C THR A 63 11.59 12.87 2.56
N VAL A 64 11.22 14.15 2.69
CA VAL A 64 10.65 14.70 3.94
C VAL A 64 9.35 13.97 4.30
N LEU A 65 8.46 13.80 3.31
CA LEU A 65 7.19 13.11 3.53
C LEU A 65 7.40 11.64 3.92
N CYS A 66 8.24 10.92 3.18
CA CYS A 66 8.51 9.51 3.42
C CYS A 66 9.19 9.28 4.77
N ASN A 67 10.08 10.18 5.20
CA ASN A 67 10.68 10.10 6.54
C ASN A 67 9.61 10.32 7.61
N SER A 68 8.76 11.33 7.46
CA SER A 68 7.66 11.59 8.40
C SER A 68 6.65 10.43 8.46
N ALA A 69 6.30 9.84 7.32
CA ALA A 69 5.44 8.66 7.26
C ALA A 69 6.08 7.44 7.91
N ASN A 70 7.38 7.22 7.69
CA ASN A 70 8.17 6.19 8.38
C ASN A 70 8.13 6.37 9.90
N SER A 71 8.29 7.60 10.40
CA SER A 71 8.19 7.92 11.83
C SER A 71 6.79 7.66 12.39
N VAL A 72 5.75 7.96 11.62
CA VAL A 72 4.36 7.64 12.00
C VAL A 72 4.17 6.13 12.12
N LEU A 73 4.63 5.35 11.13
CA LEU A 73 4.54 3.89 11.18
C LEU A 73 5.30 3.30 12.40
N ASP A 74 6.50 3.81 12.71
CA ASP A 74 7.31 3.33 13.86
C ASP A 74 6.63 3.53 15.22
N ASN A 75 5.74 4.52 15.30
CA ASN A 75 5.07 4.98 16.52
C ASN A 75 3.55 4.77 16.48
N GLU A 76 3.06 3.87 15.62
CA GLU A 76 1.65 3.49 15.64
C GLU A 76 1.24 2.95 17.01
N ASN A 77 -0.03 3.18 17.36
CA ASN A 77 -0.61 2.73 18.61
C ASN A 77 -0.49 1.21 18.76
N GLU A 78 0.20 0.75 19.81
CA GLU A 78 0.50 -0.67 20.02
C GLU A 78 -0.73 -1.54 20.30
N VAL A 79 -1.84 -0.92 20.74
CA VAL A 79 -3.14 -1.61 20.89
C VAL A 79 -3.72 -1.96 19.51
N ILE A 80 -3.56 -1.05 18.54
CA ILE A 80 -4.01 -1.25 17.16
C ILE A 80 -3.00 -2.12 16.40
N ARG A 81 -1.71 -1.85 16.57
CA ARG A 81 -0.62 -2.51 15.85
C ARG A 81 0.44 -3.05 16.82
N PRO A 82 0.29 -4.28 17.32
CA PRO A 82 1.23 -4.87 18.25
C PRO A 82 2.66 -4.90 17.71
N ARG A 83 3.65 -4.72 18.59
CA ARG A 83 5.07 -4.78 18.23
C ARG A 83 5.56 -6.22 18.04
N ASP A 84 6.51 -6.40 17.14
CA ASP A 84 7.29 -7.61 16.96
C ASP A 84 8.27 -7.83 18.12
N ARG A 85 8.90 -9.02 18.19
CA ARG A 85 9.89 -9.40 19.20
C ARG A 85 11.12 -8.49 19.26
N ARG A 86 11.33 -7.63 18.27
CA ARG A 86 12.42 -6.63 18.22
C ARG A 86 11.92 -5.22 18.54
N GLY A 87 10.68 -5.06 19.01
CA GLY A 87 10.10 -3.78 19.36
C GLY A 87 9.67 -2.92 18.17
N ARG A 88 9.60 -3.48 16.95
CA ARG A 88 9.14 -2.74 15.76
C ARG A 88 7.65 -2.99 15.51
N PRO A 89 6.90 -2.11 14.83
CA PRO A 89 5.51 -2.37 14.47
C PRO A 89 5.35 -3.70 13.70
N GLY A 90 4.47 -4.58 14.18
CA GLY A 90 4.25 -5.93 13.64
C GLY A 90 3.37 -5.96 12.38
N GLY A 91 3.06 -7.16 11.88
CA GLY A 91 2.27 -7.34 10.65
C GLY A 91 0.75 -7.32 10.87
N LEU A 92 0.28 -7.28 12.12
CA LEU A 92 -1.14 -7.36 12.48
C LEU A 92 -1.71 -5.98 12.83
N LEU A 93 -2.89 -5.68 12.29
CA LEU A 93 -3.74 -4.57 12.69
C LEU A 93 -5.02 -5.09 13.37
N ARG A 94 -5.37 -4.50 14.51
CA ARG A 94 -6.62 -4.71 15.23
C ARG A 94 -7.50 -3.48 15.03
N LEU A 95 -8.50 -3.62 14.17
CA LEU A 95 -9.40 -2.52 13.84
C LEU A 95 -10.37 -2.24 14.99
N ASN A 96 -10.83 -1.00 15.10
CA ASN A 96 -11.82 -0.63 16.08
C ASN A 96 -13.18 -1.21 15.69
N LYS A 97 -13.71 -2.13 16.50
CA LYS A 97 -14.96 -2.86 16.24
C LYS A 97 -16.22 -1.98 16.34
N ASN A 98 -16.10 -0.79 16.95
CA ASN A 98 -17.21 0.11 17.22
C ASN A 98 -17.44 1.18 16.15
N ILE A 99 -16.60 1.23 15.10
CA ILE A 99 -16.77 2.14 13.96
C ILE A 99 -16.68 1.38 12.62
N PRO A 100 -17.42 1.82 11.59
CA PRO A 100 -17.42 1.14 10.29
C PRO A 100 -16.04 1.19 9.62
N THR A 101 -15.77 0.20 8.77
CA THR A 101 -14.53 0.09 7.99
C THR A 101 -14.80 0.16 6.51
N VAL A 102 -14.12 1.06 5.80
CA VAL A 102 -14.07 1.04 4.34
C VAL A 102 -12.87 0.22 3.88
N VAL A 103 -13.09 -0.74 3.00
CA VAL A 103 -12.03 -1.52 2.35
C VAL A 103 -11.88 -1.03 0.93
N VAL A 104 -10.67 -0.58 0.59
CA VAL A 104 -10.29 -0.13 -0.75
C VAL A 104 -9.45 -1.23 -1.40
N PRO A 105 -9.83 -1.75 -2.59
CA PRO A 105 -9.07 -2.76 -3.32
C PRO A 105 -7.73 -2.19 -3.84
N ASP A 106 -6.98 -3.02 -4.58
CA ASP A 106 -5.71 -2.67 -5.20
C ASP A 106 -5.82 -1.34 -5.97
N LEU A 107 -4.80 -0.49 -5.81
CA LEU A 107 -4.84 0.87 -6.35
C LEU A 107 -4.10 1.00 -7.68
N HIS A 108 -3.00 0.28 -7.89
CA HIS A 108 -2.20 0.25 -9.13
C HIS A 108 -2.06 1.62 -9.81
N ALA A 109 -1.47 2.57 -9.09
CA ALA A 109 -1.23 3.95 -9.54
C ALA A 109 -2.50 4.77 -9.87
N ARG A 110 -3.70 4.33 -9.47
CA ARG A 110 -4.97 5.05 -9.68
C ARG A 110 -5.18 6.15 -8.65
N MET A 111 -4.47 7.26 -8.82
CA MET A 111 -4.61 8.47 -8.00
C MET A 111 -6.04 9.02 -7.99
N ASP A 112 -6.71 8.96 -9.14
CA ASP A 112 -8.09 9.38 -9.34
C ASP A 112 -9.06 8.58 -8.47
N PHE A 113 -8.85 7.27 -8.39
CA PHE A 113 -9.64 6.38 -7.56
C PHE A 113 -9.43 6.64 -6.08
N PHE A 114 -8.17 6.70 -5.62
CA PHE A 114 -7.87 7.00 -4.22
C PHE A 114 -8.42 8.37 -3.80
N TYR A 115 -8.22 9.41 -4.61
CA TYR A 115 -8.79 10.73 -4.38
C TYR A 115 -10.32 10.67 -4.30
N SER A 116 -10.96 9.99 -5.25
CA SER A 116 -12.42 9.87 -5.29
C SER A 116 -12.98 9.13 -4.09
N ALA A 117 -12.27 8.11 -3.58
CA ALA A 117 -12.64 7.44 -2.33
C ALA A 117 -12.63 8.43 -1.16
N MET A 118 -11.56 9.20 -1.01
CA MET A 118 -11.45 10.21 0.07
C MET A 118 -12.56 11.27 0.00
N MET A 119 -12.97 11.67 -1.21
CA MET A 119 -13.94 12.75 -1.44
C MET A 119 -15.40 12.29 -1.54
N THR A 120 -15.67 10.99 -1.60
CA THR A 120 -17.04 10.50 -1.79
C THR A 120 -17.78 10.47 -0.45
N PRO A 121 -18.99 11.06 -0.36
CA PRO A 121 -19.86 10.85 0.79
C PRO A 121 -20.35 9.41 0.85
N ILE A 122 -20.14 8.75 2.00
CA ILE A 122 -20.51 7.33 2.18
C ILE A 122 -21.55 7.10 3.27
N PHE A 123 -21.80 8.10 4.13
CA PHE A 123 -22.87 8.10 5.14
C PHE A 123 -23.56 9.47 5.17
N GLY A 124 -24.62 9.62 4.37
CA GLY A 124 -25.30 10.90 4.19
C GLY A 124 -24.45 11.89 3.39
N THR A 125 -24.14 13.05 3.97
CA THR A 125 -23.44 14.13 3.26
C THR A 125 -21.95 14.23 3.59
N GLN A 126 -21.45 13.44 4.55
CA GLN A 126 -20.05 13.52 5.00
C GLN A 126 -19.14 12.62 4.16
N THR A 127 -18.01 13.18 3.74
CA THR A 127 -16.91 12.50 3.04
C THR A 127 -16.10 11.62 4.00
N ILE A 128 -15.28 10.72 3.45
CA ILE A 128 -14.39 9.87 4.23
C ILE A 128 -13.40 10.70 5.06
N LEU A 129 -12.85 11.80 4.52
CA LEU A 129 -11.94 12.66 5.29
C LEU A 129 -12.60 13.33 6.48
N GLU A 130 -13.85 13.79 6.34
CA GLU A 130 -14.60 14.38 7.43
C GLU A 130 -14.90 13.34 8.52
N LEU A 131 -15.23 12.12 8.12
CA LEU A 131 -15.48 11.01 9.05
C LEU A 131 -14.21 10.53 9.78
N PHE A 132 -13.05 10.56 9.12
CA PHE A 132 -11.76 10.34 9.80
C PHE A 132 -11.48 11.41 10.86
N ALA A 133 -11.70 12.69 10.53
CA ALA A 133 -11.51 13.78 11.48
C ALA A 133 -12.49 13.70 12.66
N ALA A 134 -13.71 13.21 12.44
CA ALA A 134 -14.68 12.93 13.47
C ALA A 134 -14.42 11.63 14.25
N LYS A 135 -13.43 10.82 13.84
CA LYS A 135 -13.13 9.48 14.40
C LYS A 135 -14.32 8.51 14.34
N GLN A 136 -15.13 8.62 13.29
CA GLN A 136 -16.37 7.86 13.10
C GLN A 136 -16.23 6.78 12.01
N LEU A 137 -15.06 6.66 11.40
CA LEU A 137 -14.76 5.74 10.31
C LEU A 137 -13.30 5.33 10.36
N GLN A 138 -13.01 4.12 9.92
CA GLN A 138 -11.64 3.70 9.57
C GLN A 138 -11.60 3.12 8.16
N MET A 139 -10.41 3.03 7.58
CA MET A 139 -10.19 2.50 6.25
C MET A 139 -8.98 1.60 6.18
N VAL A 140 -9.09 0.56 5.37
CA VAL A 140 -7.99 -0.33 4.99
C VAL A 140 -7.89 -0.38 3.47
N CYS A 141 -6.77 0.07 2.92
CA CYS A 141 -6.39 -0.24 1.54
C CYS A 141 -5.64 -1.57 1.53
N VAL A 142 -6.01 -2.48 0.63
CA VAL A 142 -5.44 -3.85 0.60
C VAL A 142 -4.02 -3.94 0.02
N GLY A 143 -3.48 -2.84 -0.52
CA GLY A 143 -2.09 -2.76 -1.00
C GLY A 143 -2.00 -2.36 -2.47
N ASP A 144 -0.84 -2.68 -3.07
CA ASP A 144 -0.54 -2.49 -4.48
C ASP A 144 -0.77 -1.06 -4.96
N ALA A 145 -0.02 -0.11 -4.39
CA ALA A 145 -0.02 1.27 -4.86
C ALA A 145 0.74 1.41 -6.19
N PHE A 146 1.74 0.55 -6.42
CA PHE A 146 2.62 0.65 -7.58
C PHE A 146 2.18 -0.19 -8.76
N HIS A 147 2.73 0.21 -9.90
CA HIS A 147 2.60 -0.43 -11.19
C HIS A 147 1.19 -0.39 -11.76
N SER A 148 0.95 0.56 -12.66
CA SER A 148 -0.34 0.71 -13.32
C SER A 148 -0.71 -0.52 -14.13
N GLU A 149 -2.02 -0.77 -14.25
CA GLU A 149 -2.55 -1.96 -14.89
C GLU A 149 -3.59 -1.69 -15.99
N GLY A 150 -4.17 -2.76 -16.53
CA GLY A 150 -5.24 -2.68 -17.51
C GLY A 150 -4.84 -1.92 -18.78
N HIS A 151 -5.53 -0.82 -19.07
CA HIS A 151 -5.33 -0.02 -20.28
C HIS A 151 -3.94 0.63 -20.37
N GLN A 152 -3.18 0.61 -19.28
CA GLN A 152 -1.84 1.19 -19.18
C GLN A 152 -0.74 0.26 -19.70
N ALA A 153 -1.06 -0.98 -20.10
CA ALA A 153 -0.10 -1.92 -20.68
C ALA A 153 0.70 -1.34 -21.86
N ARG A 154 0.09 -0.46 -22.67
CA ARG A 154 0.79 0.24 -23.76
C ARG A 154 1.89 1.17 -23.24
N ARG A 155 1.64 1.88 -22.13
CA ARG A 155 2.63 2.78 -21.49
C ARG A 155 3.84 1.98 -21.03
N TRP A 156 3.63 0.81 -20.43
CA TRP A 156 4.71 -0.09 -20.02
C TRP A 156 5.59 -0.54 -21.17
N LYS A 157 5.00 -0.83 -22.34
CA LYS A 157 5.77 -1.18 -23.53
C LYS A 157 6.66 -0.03 -24.00
N LEU A 158 6.13 1.20 -24.04
CA LEU A 158 6.92 2.39 -24.43
C LEU A 158 8.01 2.71 -23.39
N ALA A 159 7.69 2.60 -22.10
CA ALA A 159 8.66 2.76 -21.03
C ALA A 159 9.76 1.68 -21.08
N PHE A 160 9.46 0.49 -21.60
CA PHE A 160 10.48 -0.54 -21.80
C PHE A 160 11.47 -0.16 -22.92
N ASP A 161 11.00 0.43 -24.02
CA ASP A 161 11.88 0.96 -25.07
C ASP A 161 12.79 2.08 -24.50
N GLU A 162 12.24 2.95 -23.65
CA GLU A 162 12.99 3.98 -22.91
C GLU A 162 14.05 3.37 -21.98
N PHE A 163 13.68 2.31 -21.25
CA PHE A 163 14.58 1.58 -20.35
C PHE A 163 15.76 0.93 -21.09
N GLN A 164 15.52 0.33 -22.26
CA GLN A 164 16.59 -0.26 -23.09
C GLN A 164 17.64 0.78 -23.52
N LEU A 165 17.22 2.04 -23.68
CA LEU A 165 18.08 3.18 -23.99
C LEU A 165 18.56 3.92 -22.74
N LYS A 166 18.50 3.28 -21.56
CA LYS A 166 18.91 3.82 -20.26
C LYS A 166 18.26 5.17 -19.94
N TYR A 167 16.98 5.32 -20.27
CA TYR A 167 16.20 6.52 -20.00
C TYR A 167 16.81 7.81 -20.59
N GLN A 168 17.50 7.74 -21.74
CA GLN A 168 17.89 8.96 -22.47
C GLN A 168 16.68 9.82 -22.87
N LYS A 169 15.53 9.16 -23.09
CA LYS A 169 14.19 9.73 -23.09
C LYS A 169 13.37 8.87 -22.13
N HIS A 170 12.45 9.48 -21.39
CA HIS A 170 11.76 8.80 -20.29
C HIS A 170 10.33 9.34 -20.07
N GLU A 171 9.66 9.83 -21.10
CA GLU A 171 8.33 10.46 -20.99
C GLU A 171 7.26 9.45 -20.51
N SER A 172 7.31 8.22 -21.04
CA SER A 172 6.35 7.16 -20.67
C SER A 172 6.61 6.65 -19.26
N MET A 173 7.89 6.50 -18.90
CA MET A 173 8.30 6.13 -17.55
C MET A 173 8.00 7.24 -16.55
N ASP A 174 8.17 8.51 -16.89
CA ASP A 174 7.78 9.65 -16.05
C ASP A 174 6.27 9.67 -15.79
N CYS A 175 5.45 9.37 -16.80
CA CYS A 175 4.00 9.25 -16.61
C CYS A 175 3.64 8.13 -15.62
N GLU A 176 4.34 7.00 -15.70
CA GLU A 176 4.14 5.86 -14.81
C GLU A 176 4.59 6.17 -13.38
N MET A 177 5.79 6.74 -13.25
CA MET A 177 6.37 7.11 -11.97
C MET A 177 5.61 8.26 -11.32
N ARG A 178 5.05 9.19 -12.10
CA ARG A 178 4.12 10.19 -11.59
C ARG A 178 2.93 9.52 -10.92
N ASP A 179 2.22 8.67 -11.65
CA ASP A 179 0.99 8.06 -11.13
C ASP A 179 1.28 7.22 -9.87
N SER A 180 2.35 6.41 -9.89
CA SER A 180 2.74 5.56 -8.75
C SER A 180 3.23 6.37 -7.54
N MET A 181 4.15 7.31 -7.75
CA MET A 181 4.75 8.09 -6.66
C MET A 181 3.79 9.11 -6.07
N CYS A 182 2.96 9.76 -6.88
CA CYS A 182 1.95 10.68 -6.37
C CYS A 182 0.83 9.94 -5.64
N LEU A 183 0.47 8.72 -6.05
CA LEU A 183 -0.42 7.89 -5.23
C LEU A 183 0.21 7.56 -3.88
N ALA A 184 1.48 7.15 -3.84
CA ALA A 184 2.20 6.93 -2.58
C ALA A 184 2.28 8.20 -1.72
N GLU A 185 2.45 9.37 -2.35
CA GLU A 185 2.43 10.67 -1.69
C GLU A 185 1.07 10.93 -1.01
N MET A 186 -0.04 10.67 -1.70
CA MET A 186 -1.39 10.78 -1.12
C MET A 186 -1.58 9.83 0.06
N ILE A 187 -1.17 8.56 -0.08
CA ILE A 187 -1.26 7.55 0.98
C ILE A 187 -0.47 8.00 2.22
N MET A 188 0.75 8.50 2.04
CA MET A 188 1.58 9.00 3.14
C MET A 188 0.99 10.23 3.82
N GLU A 189 0.41 11.19 3.07
CA GLU A 189 -0.27 12.35 3.65
C GLU A 189 -1.48 11.93 4.50
N VAL A 190 -2.33 11.02 4.00
CA VAL A 190 -3.49 10.53 4.76
C VAL A 190 -3.05 9.73 5.98
N LYS A 191 -2.03 8.87 5.85
CA LYS A 191 -1.50 8.08 6.98
C LYS A 191 -0.96 8.96 8.09
N ARG A 192 -0.28 10.05 7.75
CA ARG A 192 0.23 11.02 8.74
C ARG A 192 -0.90 11.77 9.44
N ALA A 193 -1.95 12.11 8.72
CA ALA A 193 -3.09 12.83 9.27
C ALA A 193 -3.96 11.95 10.19
N PHE A 194 -4.12 10.67 9.86
CA PHE A 194 -5.04 9.75 10.54
C PHE A 194 -4.40 8.39 10.85
N PRO A 195 -3.34 8.34 11.67
CA PRO A 195 -2.57 7.12 11.89
C PRO A 195 -3.39 5.95 12.45
N ASP A 196 -4.39 6.22 13.27
CA ASP A 196 -5.23 5.21 13.92
C ASP A 196 -6.50 4.85 13.13
N HIS A 197 -6.79 5.54 12.03
CA HIS A 197 -8.03 5.38 11.26
C HIS A 197 -7.79 5.07 9.78
N PHE A 198 -6.60 5.35 9.24
CA PHE A 198 -6.21 4.98 7.89
C PHE A 198 -5.06 3.97 7.90
N HIS A 199 -5.27 2.85 7.20
CA HIS A 199 -4.33 1.77 7.08
C HIS A 199 -4.11 1.40 5.61
N PHE A 200 -2.86 1.13 5.26
CA PHE A 200 -2.46 0.63 3.95
C PHE A 200 -1.69 -0.66 4.18
N LEU A 201 -2.22 -1.78 3.71
CA LEU A 201 -1.55 -3.08 3.82
C LEU A 201 -0.45 -3.20 2.77
N LYS A 202 0.53 -4.06 3.05
CA LYS A 202 1.51 -4.46 2.05
C LYS A 202 0.85 -5.40 1.04
N GLY A 203 0.93 -5.06 -0.23
CA GLY A 203 0.73 -5.96 -1.34
C GLY A 203 2.04 -6.51 -1.90
N ASN A 204 1.92 -7.29 -2.97
CA ASN A 204 3.10 -7.86 -3.63
C ASN A 204 3.87 -6.83 -4.45
N HIS A 205 3.25 -5.72 -4.83
CA HIS A 205 3.89 -4.63 -5.57
C HIS A 205 4.70 -3.68 -4.69
N GLU A 206 4.54 -3.72 -3.37
CA GLU A 206 5.39 -2.98 -2.42
C GLU A 206 6.75 -3.67 -2.25
N ASN A 207 7.53 -3.66 -3.33
CA ASN A 207 8.87 -4.21 -3.47
C ASN A 207 9.72 -3.29 -4.38
N ILE A 208 9.94 -2.04 -3.97
CA ILE A 208 10.68 -1.03 -4.76
C ILE A 208 12.11 -1.46 -5.09
N LEU A 209 12.69 -2.33 -4.26
CA LEU A 209 14.03 -2.89 -4.47
C LEU A 209 14.05 -4.00 -5.52
N ASN A 210 12.88 -4.40 -6.04
CA ASN A 210 12.69 -5.54 -6.92
C ASN A 210 13.42 -6.79 -6.39
N GLU A 211 13.35 -6.99 -5.07
CA GLU A 211 14.12 -8.00 -4.37
C GLU A 211 13.50 -9.39 -4.56
N ASN A 212 14.36 -10.42 -4.54
CA ASN A 212 13.95 -11.81 -4.41
C ASN A 212 14.42 -12.29 -3.03
N GLY A 213 13.48 -12.51 -2.11
CA GLY A 213 13.76 -12.90 -0.74
C GLY A 213 12.88 -12.18 0.28
N SER A 214 12.87 -12.67 1.53
CA SER A 214 12.00 -12.15 2.60
C SER A 214 10.50 -12.18 2.24
N GLY A 215 10.11 -13.10 1.34
CA GLY A 215 8.75 -13.28 0.84
C GLY A 215 8.36 -12.32 -0.29
N ASN A 216 9.31 -11.49 -0.75
CA ASN A 216 9.16 -10.65 -1.93
C ASN A 216 9.72 -11.36 -3.17
N TYR A 217 9.08 -11.12 -4.32
CA TYR A 217 9.54 -11.58 -5.62
C TYR A 217 9.60 -10.40 -6.62
N PRO A 218 10.52 -10.43 -7.59
CA PRO A 218 10.58 -9.44 -8.65
C PRO A 218 9.28 -9.40 -9.45
N PHE A 219 8.75 -8.20 -9.71
CA PHE A 219 7.47 -8.05 -10.40
C PHE A 219 7.62 -7.94 -11.92
N ARG A 220 6.78 -8.68 -12.63
CA ARG A 220 6.74 -8.75 -14.10
C ARG A 220 5.34 -9.14 -14.60
N LYS A 221 4.69 -8.29 -15.40
CA LYS A 221 3.39 -8.61 -16.03
C LYS A 221 3.34 -8.21 -17.50
N PHE A 222 3.58 -6.95 -17.81
CA PHE A 222 3.59 -6.40 -19.18
C PHE A 222 5.01 -6.13 -19.71
N ALA A 223 5.95 -5.82 -18.81
CA ALA A 223 7.34 -5.49 -19.16
C ALA A 223 8.29 -6.13 -18.14
N TYR A 224 9.33 -5.42 -17.68
CA TYR A 224 10.12 -5.77 -16.50
C TYR A 224 9.86 -4.72 -15.42
N GLU A 225 8.59 -4.51 -15.07
CA GLU A 225 8.12 -3.34 -14.31
C GLU A 225 8.93 -3.08 -13.04
N GLY A 226 9.15 -4.11 -12.21
CA GLY A 226 9.93 -3.96 -10.98
C GLY A 226 11.38 -3.53 -11.23
N ALA A 227 12.04 -4.12 -12.24
CA ALA A 227 13.41 -3.77 -12.59
C ALA A 227 13.51 -2.37 -13.20
N MET A 228 12.56 -2.00 -14.05
CA MET A 228 12.47 -0.67 -14.66
C MET A 228 12.30 0.41 -13.58
N VAL A 229 11.37 0.21 -12.64
CA VAL A 229 11.15 1.12 -11.51
C VAL A 229 12.39 1.22 -10.64
N LEU A 230 13.02 0.09 -10.27
CA LEU A 230 14.26 0.11 -9.48
C LEU A 230 15.35 0.98 -10.14
N GLU A 231 15.62 0.78 -11.42
CA GLU A 231 16.64 1.53 -12.14
C GLU A 231 16.28 3.00 -12.29
N TYR A 232 15.00 3.32 -12.51
CA TYR A 232 14.52 4.70 -12.54
C TYR A 232 14.75 5.38 -11.18
N MET A 233 14.37 4.73 -10.08
CA MET A 233 14.55 5.27 -8.73
C MET A 233 16.03 5.51 -8.39
N LYS A 234 16.92 4.60 -8.80
CA LYS A 234 18.37 4.79 -8.63
C LYS A 234 18.88 6.01 -9.40
N MET A 235 18.41 6.20 -10.64
CA MET A 235 18.89 7.25 -11.53
C MET A 235 18.37 8.64 -11.15
N PHE A 236 17.08 8.75 -10.84
CA PHE A 236 16.40 10.06 -10.70
C PHE A 236 16.11 10.47 -9.25
N TYR A 237 15.98 9.51 -8.33
CA TYR A 237 15.75 9.79 -6.90
C TYR A 237 16.98 9.49 -6.03
N GLY A 238 17.88 8.65 -6.51
CA GLY A 238 19.12 8.30 -5.84
C GLY A 238 18.96 7.24 -4.73
N PRO A 239 20.09 6.66 -4.28
CA PRO A 239 20.11 5.52 -3.39
C PRO A 239 19.61 5.82 -1.97
N ILE A 240 19.73 7.07 -1.51
CA ILE A 240 19.28 7.49 -0.18
C ILE A 240 17.76 7.43 -0.11
N PHE A 241 17.08 8.07 -1.07
CA PHE A 241 15.63 8.05 -1.13
C PHE A 241 15.09 6.64 -1.37
N LEU A 242 15.69 5.88 -2.31
CA LEU A 242 15.29 4.49 -2.57
C LEU A 242 15.32 3.63 -1.30
N LYS A 243 16.36 3.76 -0.47
CA LYS A 243 16.45 3.03 0.81
C LYS A 243 15.37 3.48 1.79
N LEU A 244 15.09 4.77 1.87
CA LEU A 244 14.05 5.33 2.74
C LEU A 244 12.65 4.83 2.34
N TYR A 245 12.36 4.79 1.03
CA TYR A 245 11.10 4.26 0.50
C TYR A 245 10.97 2.75 0.74
N ALA A 246 12.05 1.98 0.52
CA ALA A 246 12.08 0.55 0.84
C ALA A 246 11.82 0.28 2.33
N MET A 247 12.27 1.17 3.23
CA MET A 247 11.94 1.08 4.65
C MET A 247 10.46 1.30 4.92
N PHE A 248 9.82 2.22 4.20
CA PHE A 248 8.37 2.44 4.30
C PHE A 248 7.60 1.16 3.93
N GLU A 249 7.91 0.54 2.79
CA GLU A 249 7.26 -0.71 2.37
C GLU A 249 7.47 -1.86 3.38
N LYS A 250 8.70 -2.01 3.91
CA LYS A 250 9.04 -3.02 4.92
C LYS A 250 8.38 -2.77 6.29
N LYS A 251 7.76 -1.61 6.48
CA LYS A 251 6.97 -1.25 7.65
C LYS A 251 5.48 -1.41 7.46
N LEU A 252 4.99 -1.78 6.27
CA LEU A 252 3.55 -1.96 6.09
C LEU A 252 3.06 -3.25 6.78
N PRO A 253 1.83 -3.24 7.35
CA PRO A 253 1.20 -4.43 7.93
C PRO A 253 0.69 -5.38 6.83
N LEU A 254 0.47 -6.64 7.19
CA LEU A 254 0.03 -7.71 6.27
C LEU A 254 -1.44 -8.08 6.44
N LEU A 255 -1.95 -8.00 7.67
CA LEU A 255 -3.28 -8.49 8.05
C LEU A 255 -4.01 -7.48 8.92
N ALA A 256 -5.26 -7.19 8.60
CA ALA A 256 -6.18 -6.46 9.46
C ALA A 256 -7.33 -7.36 9.92
N VAL A 257 -7.72 -7.21 11.18
CA VAL A 257 -8.78 -7.98 11.83
C VAL A 257 -9.82 -7.03 12.38
N GLY A 258 -11.06 -7.18 11.91
CA GLY A 258 -12.24 -6.44 12.33
C GLY A 258 -13.07 -7.18 13.36
N ASP A 259 -14.38 -6.89 13.38
CA ASP A 259 -15.32 -7.53 14.31
C ASP A 259 -15.71 -8.94 13.86
N ASN A 260 -16.14 -9.05 12.61
CA ASN A 260 -16.56 -10.27 11.92
C ASN A 260 -15.92 -10.38 10.53
N PHE A 261 -14.75 -9.76 10.32
CA PHE A 261 -14.05 -9.83 9.04
C PHE A 261 -12.54 -9.76 9.20
N MET A 262 -11.84 -10.21 8.17
CA MET A 262 -10.38 -10.14 8.05
C MET A 262 -10.00 -9.58 6.68
N ILE A 263 -8.83 -8.95 6.59
CA ILE A 263 -8.35 -8.33 5.35
C ILE A 263 -6.85 -8.59 5.23
N SER A 264 -6.43 -9.19 4.12
CA SER A 264 -5.04 -9.16 3.65
C SER A 264 -5.02 -8.85 2.16
N HIS A 265 -3.83 -8.64 1.62
CA HIS A 265 -3.71 -8.35 0.19
C HIS A 265 -4.21 -9.51 -0.68
N SER A 266 -3.80 -10.74 -0.40
CA SER A 266 -4.21 -11.96 -1.13
C SER A 266 -4.93 -12.97 -0.22
N GLU A 267 -5.42 -14.08 -0.78
CA GLU A 267 -5.97 -15.21 0.01
C GLU A 267 -4.85 -15.79 0.89
N PRO A 268 -5.08 -16.12 2.18
CA PRO A 268 -4.04 -16.72 3.00
C PRO A 268 -3.63 -18.09 2.43
N GLU A 269 -2.36 -18.25 2.06
CA GLU A 269 -1.83 -19.50 1.50
C GLU A 269 -2.05 -20.68 2.45
N THR A 270 -1.85 -20.45 3.74
CA THR A 270 -2.07 -21.43 4.80
C THR A 270 -2.56 -20.70 6.06
N PHE A 271 -2.72 -21.44 7.15
CA PHE A 271 -2.97 -20.85 8.45
C PHE A 271 -1.70 -20.16 8.99
N PHE A 272 -1.85 -18.93 9.46
CA PHE A 272 -0.81 -18.17 10.15
C PHE A 272 -1.34 -17.71 11.51
N CYS A 273 -0.66 -18.04 12.60
CA CYS A 273 -1.11 -17.63 13.92
C CYS A 273 -0.70 -16.18 14.24
N THR A 274 -1.19 -15.64 15.35
CA THR A 274 -0.89 -14.26 15.79
C THR A 274 0.60 -13.98 15.88
N ASP A 275 1.38 -14.91 16.43
CA ASP A 275 2.82 -14.74 16.60
C ASP A 275 3.55 -14.69 15.26
N ASP A 276 3.14 -15.51 14.28
CA ASP A 276 3.69 -15.50 12.93
C ASP A 276 3.48 -14.15 12.25
N VAL A 277 2.24 -13.65 12.27
CA VAL A 277 1.86 -12.39 11.61
C VAL A 277 2.49 -11.18 12.30
N VAL A 278 2.52 -11.14 13.63
CA VAL A 278 3.20 -10.06 14.36
C VAL A 278 4.70 -10.05 14.04
N ASN A 279 5.33 -11.22 13.93
CA ASN A 279 6.77 -11.37 13.69
C ASN A 279 7.14 -11.67 12.23
N PHE A 280 6.30 -11.25 11.27
CA PHE A 280 6.43 -11.63 9.86
C PHE A 280 7.81 -11.40 9.24
N ARG A 281 8.58 -10.42 9.73
CA ARG A 281 9.92 -10.11 9.19
C ARG A 281 10.94 -11.23 9.38
N SER A 282 10.70 -12.15 10.32
CA SER A 282 11.51 -13.38 10.46
C SER A 282 10.91 -14.59 9.76
N ASN A 283 9.74 -14.45 9.13
CA ASN A 283 9.03 -15.54 8.48
C ASN A 283 8.55 -15.11 7.08
N GLN A 284 9.37 -15.41 6.07
CA GLN A 284 9.08 -15.05 4.68
C GLN A 284 7.81 -15.70 4.14
N GLU A 285 7.41 -16.87 4.66
CA GLU A 285 6.21 -17.58 4.22
C GLU A 285 4.95 -16.80 4.59
N VAL A 286 4.98 -16.03 5.69
CA VAL A 286 3.86 -15.14 6.07
C VAL A 286 3.74 -13.97 5.10
N VAL A 287 4.88 -13.38 4.70
CA VAL A 287 4.87 -12.28 3.71
C VAL A 287 4.37 -12.78 2.37
N TYR A 288 4.90 -13.92 1.91
CA TYR A 288 4.47 -14.54 0.67
C TYR A 288 3.00 -14.94 0.72
N GLY A 289 2.60 -15.74 1.71
CA GLY A 289 1.27 -16.32 1.80
C GLY A 289 0.16 -15.33 2.12
N LEU A 290 0.46 -14.08 2.47
CA LEU A 290 -0.52 -13.00 2.60
C LEU A 290 -0.48 -12.00 1.44
N THR A 291 0.55 -12.01 0.58
CA THR A 291 0.67 -11.05 -0.53
C THR A 291 0.76 -11.64 -1.94
N TRP A 292 1.08 -12.92 -2.12
CA TRP A 292 1.33 -13.53 -3.44
C TRP A 292 0.41 -14.70 -3.82
N THR A 293 -0.43 -15.17 -2.89
CA THR A 293 -1.20 -16.40 -3.09
C THR A 293 -2.10 -16.29 -4.32
N ASP A 294 -1.86 -17.16 -5.31
CA ASP A 294 -2.67 -17.21 -6.52
C ASP A 294 -4.03 -17.89 -6.26
N ASN A 295 -4.96 -17.65 -7.16
CA ASN A 295 -6.23 -18.32 -7.22
C ASN A 295 -6.06 -19.85 -7.28
N GLY A 296 -6.43 -20.51 -6.18
CA GLY A 296 -6.42 -21.97 -6.06
C GLY A 296 -5.09 -22.52 -5.55
N ALA A 297 -4.15 -21.65 -5.17
CA ALA A 297 -2.91 -22.03 -4.53
C ALA A 297 -3.03 -22.19 -3.00
N ALA A 298 -4.03 -21.56 -2.38
CA ALA A 298 -4.27 -21.68 -0.94
C ALA A 298 -4.57 -23.12 -0.51
N GLN A 299 -4.03 -23.53 0.63
CA GLN A 299 -4.34 -24.79 1.27
C GLN A 299 -5.82 -24.84 1.67
N PRO A 300 -6.51 -25.97 1.43
CA PRO A 300 -7.92 -26.10 1.81
C PRO A 300 -8.17 -25.76 3.28
N GLY A 301 -9.14 -24.89 3.52
CA GLY A 301 -9.54 -24.47 4.87
C GLY A 301 -8.64 -23.41 5.52
N SER A 302 -7.63 -22.86 4.83
CA SER A 302 -6.77 -21.79 5.37
C SER A 302 -7.59 -20.60 5.86
N VAL A 303 -8.52 -20.11 5.04
CA VAL A 303 -9.41 -18.98 5.37
C VAL A 303 -10.24 -19.25 6.62
N MET A 304 -10.83 -20.44 6.75
CA MET A 304 -11.64 -20.78 7.92
C MET A 304 -10.77 -20.89 9.19
N GLN A 305 -9.58 -21.48 9.09
CA GLN A 305 -8.64 -21.55 10.22
C GLN A 305 -8.20 -20.14 10.68
N MET A 306 -7.96 -19.24 9.73
CA MET A 306 -7.69 -17.83 10.04
C MET A 306 -8.88 -17.18 10.77
N ILE A 307 -10.10 -17.33 10.26
CA ILE A 307 -11.33 -16.82 10.89
C ILE A 307 -11.46 -17.35 12.31
N MET A 308 -11.31 -18.67 12.51
CA MET A 308 -11.47 -19.32 13.81
C MET A 308 -10.43 -18.87 14.84
N HIS A 309 -9.22 -18.53 14.39
CA HIS A 309 -8.13 -18.09 15.27
C HIS A 309 -8.26 -16.62 15.68
N TYR A 310 -8.67 -15.75 14.75
CA TYR A 310 -8.65 -14.30 14.97
C TYR A 310 -9.99 -13.70 15.42
N LEU A 311 -11.11 -14.34 15.08
CA LEU A 311 -12.45 -13.84 15.36
C LEU A 311 -13.14 -14.66 16.45
N SER A 312 -14.09 -14.04 17.13
CA SER A 312 -14.84 -14.69 18.20
C SER A 312 -15.76 -15.80 17.64
N PRO A 313 -15.97 -16.91 18.37
CA PRO A 313 -16.79 -18.04 17.92
C PRO A 313 -18.19 -17.69 17.41
N GLU A 314 -18.78 -16.65 17.98
CA GLU A 314 -20.13 -16.18 17.64
C GLU A 314 -20.20 -15.63 16.20
N THR A 315 -19.08 -15.20 15.62
CA THR A 315 -19.07 -14.58 14.28
C THR A 315 -18.62 -15.53 13.18
N TRP A 316 -18.09 -16.72 13.49
CA TRP A 316 -17.47 -17.62 12.51
C TRP A 316 -18.38 -17.97 11.31
N ASN A 317 -19.67 -18.14 11.56
CA ASN A 317 -20.64 -18.52 10.54
C ASN A 317 -21.01 -17.38 9.58
N GLU A 318 -20.71 -16.14 9.94
CA GLU A 318 -21.07 -14.94 9.18
C GLU A 318 -19.83 -14.16 8.72
N ALA A 319 -18.66 -14.54 9.23
CA ALA A 319 -17.43 -13.86 8.95
C ALA A 319 -16.97 -14.02 7.50
N VAL A 320 -16.34 -12.96 7.01
CA VAL A 320 -15.76 -12.90 5.66
C VAL A 320 -14.30 -12.47 5.71
N TYR A 321 -13.55 -12.94 4.74
CA TYR A 321 -12.15 -12.60 4.54
C TYR A 321 -12.05 -11.85 3.21
N LEU A 322 -11.53 -10.63 3.20
CA LEU A 322 -11.40 -9.82 2.00
C LEU A 322 -9.94 -9.79 1.52
N GLY A 323 -9.76 -9.73 0.21
CA GLY A 323 -8.49 -9.34 -0.38
C GLY A 323 -8.63 -8.89 -1.84
N GLY A 324 -7.53 -8.38 -2.36
CA GLY A 324 -7.40 -7.97 -3.75
C GLY A 324 -6.49 -8.94 -4.50
N HIS A 325 -5.31 -8.48 -4.90
CA HIS A 325 -4.24 -9.17 -5.63
C HIS A 325 -4.60 -9.64 -7.05
N ARG A 326 -5.79 -10.22 -7.21
CA ARG A 326 -6.28 -10.78 -8.47
C ARG A 326 -7.48 -10.01 -8.97
N PRO A 327 -7.50 -9.62 -10.26
CA PRO A 327 -8.63 -8.90 -10.81
C PRO A 327 -9.85 -9.80 -10.96
N VAL A 328 -11.03 -9.23 -10.76
CA VAL A 328 -12.35 -9.84 -11.02
C VAL A 328 -13.09 -9.06 -12.10
N ALA A 329 -13.95 -9.74 -12.86
CA ALA A 329 -14.79 -9.09 -13.88
C ALA A 329 -16.01 -8.38 -13.26
N ASN A 330 -16.56 -8.94 -12.18
CA ASN A 330 -17.74 -8.42 -11.49
C ASN A 330 -17.35 -7.51 -10.31
N ALA A 331 -18.29 -7.18 -9.43
CA ALA A 331 -18.00 -6.41 -8.22
C ALA A 331 -17.07 -7.19 -7.26
N TYR A 332 -17.24 -8.50 -7.16
CA TYR A 332 -16.37 -9.38 -6.40
C TYR A 332 -16.45 -10.81 -6.93
N GLN A 333 -15.55 -11.67 -6.46
CA GLN A 333 -15.63 -13.11 -6.65
C GLN A 333 -15.41 -13.82 -5.31
N THR A 334 -16.13 -14.90 -5.08
CA THR A 334 -16.02 -15.70 -3.86
C THR A 334 -15.09 -16.89 -4.05
N ARG A 335 -14.32 -17.22 -3.01
CA ARG A 335 -13.50 -18.44 -2.86
C ARG A 335 -13.67 -19.00 -1.46
N ALA A 336 -13.04 -20.14 -1.17
CA ALA A 336 -13.09 -20.80 0.15
C ALA A 336 -14.54 -20.94 0.69
N ASP A 337 -15.40 -21.62 -0.07
CA ASP A 337 -16.82 -21.85 0.28
C ASP A 337 -17.61 -20.57 0.58
N GLY A 338 -17.30 -19.49 -0.15
CA GLY A 338 -17.96 -18.20 0.03
C GLY A 338 -17.34 -17.30 1.10
N ARG A 339 -16.31 -17.77 1.81
CA ARG A 339 -15.70 -17.04 2.93
C ARG A 339 -14.64 -16.04 2.50
N TYR A 340 -13.97 -16.27 1.38
CA TYR A 340 -13.00 -15.32 0.83
C TYR A 340 -13.61 -14.49 -0.30
N LEU A 341 -13.46 -13.17 -0.22
CA LEU A 341 -14.00 -12.18 -1.14
C LEU A 341 -12.86 -11.46 -1.83
N GLN A 342 -12.70 -11.75 -3.12
CA GLN A 342 -11.76 -11.07 -3.98
C GLN A 342 -12.45 -9.85 -4.59
N ILE A 343 -11.98 -8.65 -4.27
CA ILE A 343 -12.70 -7.39 -4.51
C ILE A 343 -12.03 -6.44 -5.51
N HIS A 344 -10.94 -6.86 -6.15
CA HIS A 344 -10.20 -6.01 -7.08
C HIS A 344 -10.83 -5.98 -8.48
N ASN A 345 -11.40 -4.84 -8.87
CA ASN A 345 -11.86 -4.59 -10.23
C ASN A 345 -11.10 -3.40 -10.84
N PRO A 346 -10.17 -3.64 -11.79
CA PRO A 346 -9.35 -2.59 -12.42
C PRO A 346 -10.14 -1.48 -13.12
N GLN A 347 -11.40 -1.75 -13.50
CA GLN A 347 -12.23 -0.83 -14.30
C GLN A 347 -13.22 -0.03 -13.46
N ARG A 348 -13.31 -0.31 -12.14
CA ARG A 348 -14.34 0.30 -11.28
C ARG A 348 -13.72 1.09 -10.16
N PHE A 349 -14.40 2.18 -9.81
CA PHE A 349 -14.16 2.89 -8.58
C PHE A 349 -15.11 2.28 -7.57
N GLN A 350 -14.66 1.25 -6.86
CA GLN A 350 -15.50 0.50 -5.94
C GLN A 350 -14.82 0.31 -4.59
N VAL A 351 -15.60 0.36 -3.53
CA VAL A 351 -15.13 0.09 -2.16
C VAL A 351 -16.12 -0.84 -1.46
N VAL A 352 -15.68 -1.49 -0.40
CA VAL A 352 -16.55 -2.27 0.48
C VAL A 352 -16.75 -1.52 1.78
N ILE A 353 -17.99 -1.33 2.21
CA ILE A 353 -18.33 -0.71 3.49
C ILE A 353 -18.74 -1.81 4.47
N LEU A 354 -17.89 -2.08 5.44
CA LEU A 354 -18.15 -3.06 6.49
C LEU A 354 -18.72 -2.33 7.72
N PRO A 355 -20.00 -2.57 8.06
CA PRO A 355 -20.69 -1.91 9.17
C PRO A 355 -20.24 -2.48 10.53
N CYS A 356 -20.63 -1.80 11.61
CA CYS A 356 -20.53 -2.35 12.97
C CYS A 356 -21.76 -3.20 13.32
N GLY A 357 -21.54 -4.26 14.09
CA GLY A 357 -22.62 -4.99 14.76
C GLY A 357 -23.56 -5.77 13.85
N ARG A 358 -23.25 -5.91 12.56
CA ARG A 358 -23.93 -6.84 11.64
C ARG A 358 -22.95 -7.50 10.67
N PRO A 359 -23.29 -8.68 10.13
CA PRO A 359 -22.61 -9.28 8.98
C PRO A 359 -22.52 -8.37 7.76
N ALA A 360 -21.47 -8.60 6.97
CA ALA A 360 -21.37 -8.01 5.64
C ALA A 360 -22.47 -8.55 4.73
N ASP A 361 -23.23 -7.67 4.10
CA ASP A 361 -24.19 -7.98 3.06
C ASP A 361 -23.65 -7.44 1.74
N LEU A 362 -23.00 -8.32 0.98
CA LEU A 362 -22.28 -7.94 -0.24
C LEU A 362 -23.17 -7.42 -1.37
N THR A 363 -24.48 -7.57 -1.25
CA THR A 363 -25.42 -6.99 -2.22
C THR A 363 -25.55 -5.48 -2.08
N ILE A 364 -25.29 -4.94 -0.89
CA ILE A 364 -25.41 -3.52 -0.58
C ILE A 364 -24.10 -2.88 -0.09
N ASP A 365 -23.19 -3.68 0.48
CA ASP A 365 -21.96 -3.19 1.10
C ASP A 365 -20.83 -2.98 0.07
N VAL A 366 -20.92 -3.60 -1.11
CA VAL A 366 -20.00 -3.33 -2.23
C VAL A 366 -20.56 -2.20 -3.09
N ILE A 367 -19.99 -1.01 -2.94
CA ILE A 367 -20.51 0.21 -3.58
C ILE A 367 -19.59 0.70 -4.69
N ASN A 368 -20.19 1.18 -5.79
CA ASN A 368 -19.47 1.98 -6.77
C ASN A 368 -19.51 3.44 -6.34
N ILE A 369 -18.37 4.11 -6.38
CA ILE A 369 -18.24 5.54 -6.06
C ILE A 369 -18.02 6.34 -7.36
N PRO A 370 -18.50 7.59 -7.43
CA PRO A 370 -18.27 8.44 -8.59
C PRO A 370 -16.80 8.86 -8.69
N ASP A 371 -16.32 9.09 -9.92
CA ASP A 371 -15.04 9.75 -10.15
C ASP A 371 -15.15 11.24 -9.83
N ARG A 372 -14.57 11.65 -8.71
CA ARG A 372 -14.51 13.05 -8.25
C ARG A 372 -13.29 13.80 -8.80
N SER A 373 -12.33 13.09 -9.39
CA SER A 373 -11.08 13.68 -9.89
C SER A 373 -11.32 14.61 -11.10
N MET A 374 -12.33 14.29 -11.91
CA MET A 374 -12.71 15.07 -13.10
C MET A 374 -13.16 16.48 -12.74
N THR A 375 -13.94 16.63 -11.68
CA THR A 375 -14.41 17.95 -11.21
C THR A 375 -13.24 18.87 -10.85
N VAL A 376 -12.18 18.34 -10.25
CA VAL A 376 -10.97 19.10 -9.90
C VAL A 376 -10.24 19.52 -11.18
N ARG A 377 -10.01 18.58 -12.10
CA ARG A 377 -9.32 18.84 -13.38
C ARG A 377 -10.05 19.88 -14.22
N GLU A 378 -11.38 19.83 -14.26
CA GLU A 378 -12.22 20.79 -14.99
C GLU A 378 -12.16 22.19 -14.39
N LYS A 379 -12.31 22.33 -13.07
CA LYS A 379 -12.19 23.62 -12.37
C LYS A 379 -10.83 24.28 -12.65
N THR A 380 -9.74 23.53 -12.59
CA THR A 380 -8.40 24.05 -12.91
C THR A 380 -8.27 24.46 -14.37
N ARG A 381 -8.87 23.71 -15.31
CA ARG A 381 -8.86 24.07 -16.74
C ARG A 381 -9.64 25.36 -17.01
N MET A 382 -10.77 25.57 -16.33
CA MET A 382 -11.56 26.79 -16.44
C MET A 382 -10.83 28.00 -15.83
N ALA A 383 -10.13 27.84 -14.71
CA ALA A 383 -9.36 28.92 -14.08
C ALA A 383 -8.12 29.37 -14.88
N LYS A 384 -7.65 28.55 -15.83
CA LYS A 384 -6.52 28.86 -16.74
C LYS A 384 -6.95 29.48 -18.08
N ARG A 385 -8.26 29.60 -18.31
CA ARG A 385 -8.85 30.30 -19.45
C ARG A 385 -9.29 31.68 -19.01
#